data_AF-A0A1V5AYY8-F1
#
_entry.id   AF-A0A1V5AYY8-F1
#
_cell.length_a   1.000
_cell.length_b   1.000
_cell.length_c   1.000
_cell.angle_alpha   90.00
_cell.angle_beta   90.00
_cell.angle_gamma   90.00
#
_symmetry.space_group_name_H-M   'P 1'
#
loop_
_entity.id
_entity.type
_entity.pdbx_description
1 polymer ?
#
loop_
_entity_poly.entity_id
_entity_poly.type
_entity_poly.pdbx_seq_one_letter_code
_entity_poly.pdbx_strand_id
1 'polypeptide(L)'
;MDPAVETNLSKEPVEPVSAKSRVYRLLAVIEKDKDGYFAFVPELQGCCAQGESYEEALDNIRDAIHLHVEDRLDSSEEVAQP
;
A
#
# COMPACT_ATOMS: atom_id res chain seq x y z
N MET A 1 50.66 13.56 -22.62
CA MET A 1 49.39 13.57 -23.37
C MET A 1 49.10 12.10 -23.60
N ASP A 2 48.42 11.52 -22.60
CA ASP A 2 48.10 10.10 -22.45
C ASP A 2 46.79 10.05 -21.63
N PRO A 3 45.95 9.02 -21.83
CA PRO A 3 44.59 9.21 -22.28
C PRO A 3 43.53 8.83 -21.23
N ALA A 4 42.29 9.27 -21.49
CA ALA A 4 41.04 8.74 -20.95
C ALA A 4 41.01 8.42 -19.43
N VAL A 5 40.65 9.43 -18.62
CA VAL A 5 39.99 9.19 -17.35
C VAL A 5 38.53 8.82 -17.63
N GLU A 6 38.25 7.54 -17.80
CA GLU A 6 36.89 7.02 -17.67
C GLU A 6 36.57 6.92 -16.18
N THR A 7 36.04 8.00 -15.62
CA THR A 7 35.43 7.97 -14.29
C THR A 7 34.15 7.15 -14.41
N ASN A 8 34.25 5.83 -14.23
CA ASN A 8 33.12 4.96 -13.99
C ASN A 8 32.45 5.43 -12.70
N LEU A 9 31.36 6.19 -12.87
CA LEU A 9 30.37 6.43 -11.84
C LEU A 9 29.85 5.07 -11.42
N SER A 10 30.25 4.63 -10.24
CA SER A 10 29.72 3.51 -9.50
C SER A 10 28.19 3.63 -9.43
N LYS A 11 27.51 3.10 -10.45
CA LYS A 11 26.18 2.53 -10.26
C LYS A 11 26.43 1.27 -9.46
N GLU A 12 26.37 1.44 -8.15
CA GLU A 12 26.28 0.31 -7.24
C GLU A 12 25.16 -0.61 -7.74
N PRO A 13 25.34 -1.94 -7.64
CA PRO A 13 24.27 -2.86 -7.97
C PRO A 13 23.09 -2.49 -7.07
N VAL A 14 21.99 -2.04 -7.66
CA VAL A 14 20.72 -2.01 -6.94
C VAL A 14 20.41 -3.47 -6.64
N GLU A 15 20.66 -3.88 -5.40
CA GLU A 15 20.34 -5.23 -4.94
C GLU A 15 18.87 -5.52 -5.26
N PRO A 16 18.51 -6.74 -5.66
CA PRO A 16 17.12 -7.11 -5.77
C PRO A 16 16.55 -7.01 -4.34
N VAL A 17 15.84 -5.92 -4.05
CA VAL A 17 15.03 -5.80 -2.83
C VAL A 17 14.11 -7.01 -2.86
N SER A 18 14.44 -8.01 -2.05
CA SER A 18 13.73 -9.27 -1.94
C SER A 18 12.38 -8.94 -1.31
N ALA A 19 11.44 -8.50 -2.16
CA ALA A 19 10.09 -8.17 -1.78
C ALA A 19 9.42 -9.46 -1.32
N LYS A 20 9.47 -9.73 -0.01
CA LYS A 20 8.67 -10.78 0.60
C LYS A 20 7.21 -10.49 0.24
N SER A 21 6.62 -11.31 -0.63
CA SER A 21 5.21 -11.18 -1.01
C SER A 21 4.36 -11.47 0.24
N ARG A 22 3.98 -10.42 0.96
CA ARG A 22 3.09 -10.55 2.13
C ARG A 22 1.66 -10.55 1.65
N VAL A 23 0.91 -11.58 2.01
CA VAL A 23 -0.52 -11.68 1.72
C VAL A 23 -1.28 -11.33 2.99
N TYR A 24 -2.09 -10.27 2.92
CA TYR A 24 -2.97 -9.84 4.01
C TYR A 24 -4.41 -10.21 3.64
N ARG A 25 -5.14 -10.77 4.61
CA ARG A 25 -6.60 -10.95 4.51
C ARG A 25 -7.21 -10.11 5.62
N LEU A 26 -8.01 -9.14 5.24
CA LEU A 26 -8.65 -8.18 6.13
C LEU A 26 -10.15 -8.24 5.92
N LEU A 27 -10.92 -8.00 6.99
CA LEU A 27 -12.37 -7.88 6.92
C LEU A 27 -12.75 -6.42 6.65
N ALA A 28 -13.37 -6.18 5.50
CA ALA A 28 -13.98 -4.89 5.19
C ALA A 28 -15.49 -4.96 5.43
N VAL A 29 -16.04 -3.93 6.06
CA VAL A 29 -17.48 -3.71 6.20
C VAL A 29 -17.89 -2.66 5.18
N ILE A 30 -18.93 -2.95 4.40
CA ILE A 30 -19.48 -2.02 3.40
C ILE A 30 -20.95 -1.80 3.72
N GLU A 31 -21.34 -0.55 3.88
CA GLU A 31 -22.68 -0.11 4.25
C GLU A 31 -23.24 0.81 3.16
N LYS A 32 -24.52 0.62 2.82
CA LYS A 32 -25.25 1.56 1.97
C LYS A 32 -25.66 2.77 2.81
N ASP A 33 -25.31 3.96 2.35
CA ASP A 33 -25.82 5.24 2.88
C ASP A 33 -26.85 5.84 1.90
N LYS A 34 -27.42 7.01 2.23
CA LYS A 34 -28.42 7.71 1.41
C LYS A 34 -27.95 7.94 -0.02
N ASP A 35 -26.73 8.43 -0.19
CA ASP A 35 -26.21 8.91 -1.47
C ASP A 35 -25.07 8.05 -2.04
N GLY A 36 -24.75 6.93 -1.40
CA GLY A 36 -23.63 6.09 -1.85
C GLY A 36 -23.38 4.90 -0.92
N TYR A 37 -22.12 4.51 -0.81
CA TYR A 37 -21.65 3.43 0.04
C TYR A 37 -20.45 3.93 0.85
N PHE A 38 -20.38 3.48 2.09
CA PHE A 38 -19.26 3.68 2.99
C PHE A 38 -18.59 2.33 3.26
N ALA A 39 -17.27 2.30 3.22
CA ALA A 39 -16.47 1.11 3.47
C ALA A 39 -15.40 1.40 4.53
N PHE A 40 -15.16 0.46 5.44
CA PHE A 40 -14.10 0.58 6.43
C PHE A 40 -13.56 -0.79 6.86
N VAL A 41 -12.32 -0.79 7.37
CA VAL A 41 -11.66 -1.99 7.90
C VAL A 41 -11.46 -1.82 9.40
N PRO A 42 -12.20 -2.55 10.26
CA PRO A 42 -12.10 -2.39 11.72
C PRO A 42 -10.69 -2.62 12.27
N GLU A 43 -9.91 -3.49 11.62
CA GLU A 43 -8.53 -3.83 12.00
C GLU A 43 -7.50 -2.74 11.64
N LEU A 44 -7.85 -1.84 10.72
CA LEU A 44 -6.99 -0.74 10.28
C LEU A 44 -7.61 0.59 10.67
N GLN A 45 -7.24 1.08 11.86
CA GLN A 45 -7.76 2.33 12.38
C GLN A 45 -7.49 3.49 11.39
N GLY A 46 -8.56 4.19 10.99
CA GLY A 46 -8.50 5.29 10.04
C GLY A 46 -8.54 4.87 8.57
N CYS A 47 -8.59 3.57 8.25
CA CYS A 47 -8.76 3.09 6.88
C CYS A 47 -10.25 2.99 6.54
N CYS A 48 -10.74 4.00 5.82
CA CYS A 48 -12.10 4.05 5.30
C CYS A 48 -12.14 4.66 3.90
N ALA A 49 -13.22 4.38 3.17
CA ALA A 49 -13.46 4.87 1.82
C ALA A 49 -14.97 5.06 1.58
N GLN A 50 -15.29 5.79 0.52
CA GLN A 50 -16.67 6.01 0.06
C GLN A 50 -16.74 5.82 -1.46
N GLY A 51 -17.93 5.55 -1.99
CA GLY A 51 -18.20 5.51 -3.42
C GLY A 51 -19.69 5.68 -3.71
N GLU A 52 -20.04 6.11 -4.92
CA GLU A 52 -21.45 6.23 -5.34
C GLU A 52 -22.09 4.85 -5.53
N SER A 53 -21.28 3.85 -5.90
CA SER A 53 -21.65 2.44 -6.07
C SER A 53 -20.95 1.51 -5.07
N TYR A 54 -21.47 0.28 -4.95
CA TYR A 54 -20.86 -0.74 -4.10
C TYR A 54 -19.47 -1.10 -4.62
N GLU A 55 -19.35 -1.25 -5.94
CA GLU A 55 -18.13 -1.58 -6.64
C GLU A 55 -17.07 -0.50 -6.43
N GLU A 56 -17.45 0.77 -6.56
CA GLU A 56 -16.56 1.91 -6.33
C GLU A 56 -16.07 1.97 -4.87
N ALA A 57 -16.96 1.82 -3.89
CA ALA A 57 -16.55 1.81 -2.48
C ALA A 57 -15.62 0.62 -2.17
N LEU A 58 -15.85 -0.53 -2.82
CA LEU A 58 -15.02 -1.72 -2.69
C LEU A 58 -13.63 -1.55 -3.34
N ASP A 59 -13.54 -0.89 -4.48
CA ASP A 59 -12.25 -0.60 -5.12
C ASP A 59 -11.49 0.47 -4.33
N ASN A 60 -12.18 1.52 -3.89
CA ASN A 60 -11.57 2.57 -3.09
C ASN A 60 -11.02 2.06 -1.74
N ILE A 61 -11.74 1.15 -1.06
CA ILE A 61 -11.21 0.58 0.20
C ILE A 61 -10.02 -0.36 -0.04
N ARG A 62 -9.94 -1.04 -1.19
CA ARG A 62 -8.76 -1.85 -1.55
C ARG A 62 -7.53 -0.98 -1.74
N ASP A 63 -7.67 0.15 -2.43
CA ASP A 63 -6.58 1.10 -2.63
C ASP A 63 -6.13 1.72 -1.29
N ALA A 64 -7.08 2.08 -0.43
CA ALA A 64 -6.78 2.60 0.90
C ALA A 64 -6.04 1.58 1.79
N ILE A 65 -6.43 0.29 1.73
CA ILE A 65 -5.73 -0.80 2.41
C ILE A 65 -4.30 -0.94 1.86
N HIS A 66 -4.15 -0.92 0.54
CA HIS A 66 -2.86 -1.09 -0.12
C HIS A 66 -1.88 -0.01 0.34
N LEU A 67 -2.29 1.26 0.23
CA LEU A 67 -1.48 2.40 0.63
C LEU A 67 -1.13 2.37 2.12
N HIS A 68 -2.09 2.00 2.98
CA HIS A 68 -1.87 1.90 4.42
C HIS A 68 -0.88 0.79 4.78
N VAL A 69 -0.94 -0.35 4.10
CA VAL A 69 0.00 -1.46 4.33
C VAL A 69 1.39 -1.11 3.80
N GLU A 70 1.49 -0.49 2.63
CA GLU A 70 2.76 -0.01 2.07
C GLU A 70 3.44 0.98 3.03
N ASP A 71 2.71 1.99 3.51
CA ASP A 71 3.23 3.00 4.43
C ASP A 71 3.78 2.39 5.74
N ARG A 72 3.09 1.40 6.32
CA ARG A 72 3.59 0.69 7.52
C ARG A 72 4.82 -0.17 7.22
N LEU A 73 4.89 -0.76 6.03
CA LEU A 73 6.06 -1.55 5.62
C LEU A 73 7.30 -0.67 5.38
N ASP A 74 7.12 0.48 4.76
CA ASP A 74 8.20 1.45 4.50
C ASP A 74 8.65 2.15 5.78
N SER A 75 7.75 2.36 6.74
CA SER A 75 8.03 3.06 8.00
C SER A 75 8.73 2.19 9.06
N SER A 76 9.00 0.90 8.83
CA SER A 76 9.49 -0.04 9.86
C SER A 76 8.61 -0.06 11.13
N GLU A 77 7.32 0.25 11.00
CA GLU A 77 6.35 -0.03 12.06
C GLU A 77 5.78 -1.42 11.80
N GLU A 78 6.07 -2.36 12.71
CA GLU A 78 5.49 -3.69 12.65
C GLU A 78 3.96 -3.58 12.59
N VAL A 79 3.40 -4.03 11.47
CA VAL A 79 1.96 -4.26 11.33
C VAL A 79 1.60 -5.38 12.29
N ALA A 80 1.32 -5.05 13.56
CA ALA A 80 0.86 -6.01 14.54
C ALA A 80 -0.47 -6.59 14.04
N GLN A 81 -0.43 -7.82 13.55
CA GLN A 81 -1.61 -8.60 13.25
C GLN A 81 -2.22 -9.08 14.58
N PRO A 82 -3.53 -8.90 14.81
CA PRO A 82 -4.22 -9.52 15.93
C PRO A 82 -4.27 -11.06 15.78
#